data_AF-A0A1U6HGT1-F1
#
_entry.id   AF-A0A1U6HGT1-F1
#
_cell.length_a   1.000
_cell.length_b   1.000
_cell.length_c   1.000
_cell.angle_alpha   90.00
_cell.angle_beta   90.00
_cell.angle_gamma   90.00
#
_symmetry.space_group_name_H-M   'P 1'
#
loop_
_entity.id
_entity.type
_entity.pdbx_description
1 polymer ?
#
loop_
_entity_poly.entity_id
_entity_poly.type
_entity_poly.pdbx_seq_one_letter_code
_entity_poly.pdbx_strand_id
1 'polypeptide(L)'
;MSAAAEVKMGTTADAIAAGWLAGNANPDFPAGGAGKVDVVASAPIKVNAAGLVTLPVAVRNGTNETITSVEVTGAAVDETGKILASGRSQGFSPAVVPAGAVSLGYVFFDAELPVTAKLEFTVASAPLKGDPYFQDLKVDQANAMGTAITGKATNASTNKLNGPYGVHVTCFNADGSLLGSQVGYASPDADLEPGQSVTFQVDFYSEPCPTFLVGVSGYGPL
;
A
#
# COMPACT_ATOMS: atom_id res chain seq x y z
N MET A 1 -12.02 -26.54 16.37
CA MET A 1 -11.28 -25.58 15.53
C MET A 1 -12.33 -24.82 14.74
N SER A 2 -12.64 -23.58 15.12
CA SER A 2 -13.57 -22.75 14.33
C SER A 2 -12.81 -22.22 13.13
N ALA A 3 -13.33 -22.47 11.93
CA ALA A 3 -12.88 -21.77 10.73
C ALA A 3 -13.00 -20.26 10.98
N ALA A 4 -11.94 -19.52 10.71
CA ALA A 4 -12.04 -18.06 10.63
C ALA A 4 -13.12 -17.73 9.59
N ALA A 5 -14.09 -16.89 9.96
CA ALA A 5 -15.11 -16.43 9.04
C ALA A 5 -14.42 -15.81 7.81
N GLU A 6 -14.86 -16.22 6.63
CA GLU A 6 -14.40 -15.71 5.34
C GLU A 6 -14.70 -14.19 5.31
N VAL A 7 -13.69 -13.36 5.56
CA VAL A 7 -13.83 -11.91 5.51
C VAL A 7 -14.05 -11.55 4.05
N LYS A 8 -15.28 -11.15 3.71
CA LYS A 8 -15.63 -10.66 2.38
C LYS A 8 -14.99 -9.28 2.19
N MET A 9 -13.71 -9.26 1.84
CA MET A 9 -12.94 -8.03 1.69
C MET A 9 -13.42 -7.25 0.47
N GLY A 10 -14.04 -6.10 0.71
CA GLY A 10 -14.46 -5.20 -0.36
C GLY A 10 -14.14 -3.74 -0.09
N THR A 11 -13.84 -3.40 1.16
CA THR A 11 -13.63 -2.02 1.63
C THR A 11 -12.34 -1.89 2.43
N THR A 12 -11.88 -0.65 2.61
CA THR A 12 -10.77 -0.36 3.52
C THR A 12 -11.14 -0.70 4.97
N ALA A 13 -12.40 -0.56 5.37
CA ALA A 13 -12.86 -0.94 6.70
C ALA A 13 -12.64 -2.43 6.98
N ASP A 14 -12.82 -3.30 5.97
CA ASP A 14 -12.54 -4.73 6.09
C ASP A 14 -11.05 -5.00 6.31
N ALA A 15 -10.18 -4.30 5.57
CA ALA A 15 -8.73 -4.40 5.74
C ALA A 15 -8.26 -3.90 7.12
N ILE A 16 -8.91 -2.85 7.65
CA ILE A 16 -8.68 -2.37 9.01
C ILE A 16 -9.15 -3.38 10.06
N ALA A 17 -10.35 -3.94 9.88
CA ALA A 17 -10.89 -4.95 10.79
C ALA A 17 -10.04 -6.24 10.80
N ALA A 18 -9.46 -6.60 9.65
CA ALA A 18 -8.50 -7.70 9.53
C ALA A 18 -7.12 -7.36 10.13
N GLY A 19 -6.86 -6.08 10.41
CA GLY A 19 -5.60 -5.57 10.94
C GLY A 19 -4.47 -5.48 9.92
N TRP A 20 -4.77 -5.55 8.62
CA TRP A 20 -3.77 -5.35 7.56
C TRP A 20 -3.44 -3.88 7.34
N LEU A 21 -4.42 -3.01 7.59
CA LEU A 21 -4.24 -1.57 7.63
C LEU A 21 -4.66 -1.03 9.00
N ALA A 22 -4.09 0.09 9.41
CA ALA A 22 -4.60 0.88 10.53
C ALA A 22 -4.58 2.37 10.17
N GLY A 23 -5.41 3.17 10.84
CA GLY A 23 -5.48 4.60 10.60
C GLY A 23 -6.91 5.13 10.76
N ASN A 24 -7.13 6.33 10.27
CA ASN A 24 -8.40 7.05 10.41
C ASN A 24 -9.05 7.39 9.05
N ALA A 25 -8.43 7.03 7.92
CA ALA A 25 -9.06 7.21 6.62
C ALA A 25 -10.11 6.13 6.35
N ASN A 26 -11.14 6.49 5.59
CA ASN A 26 -12.14 5.56 5.09
C ASN A 26 -12.47 5.87 3.62
N PRO A 27 -11.51 5.68 2.70
CA PRO A 27 -11.73 5.94 1.28
C PRO A 27 -12.74 4.95 0.68
N ASP A 28 -13.55 5.45 -0.25
CA ASP A 28 -14.44 4.63 -1.06
C ASP A 28 -13.85 4.47 -2.46
N PHE A 29 -13.13 3.36 -2.68
CA PHE A 29 -12.49 3.10 -3.96
C PHE A 29 -13.46 2.44 -4.95
N PRO A 30 -13.42 2.82 -6.24
CA PRO A 30 -14.20 2.16 -7.27
C PRO A 30 -14.00 0.64 -7.31
N ALA A 31 -15.02 -0.08 -7.76
CA ALA A 31 -15.00 -1.55 -7.85
C ALA A 31 -14.00 -2.11 -8.88
N GLY A 32 -13.48 -1.28 -9.79
CA GLY A 32 -12.61 -1.72 -10.89
C GLY A 32 -13.36 -2.53 -11.96
N GLY A 33 -12.63 -3.03 -12.94
CA GLY A 33 -13.20 -3.92 -13.96
C GLY A 33 -13.32 -5.35 -13.46
N ALA A 34 -14.42 -6.01 -13.83
CA ALA A 34 -14.67 -7.39 -13.45
C ALA A 34 -13.62 -8.35 -14.04
N GLY A 35 -13.13 -9.29 -13.23
CA GLY A 35 -12.24 -10.36 -13.66
C GLY A 35 -10.79 -9.95 -13.88
N LYS A 36 -10.40 -8.73 -13.48
CA LYS A 36 -9.02 -8.23 -13.61
C LYS A 36 -8.56 -7.45 -12.38
N VAL A 37 -7.27 -7.22 -12.32
CA VAL A 37 -6.64 -6.36 -11.30
C VAL A 37 -6.38 -5.00 -11.92
N ASP A 38 -6.86 -3.94 -11.28
CA ASP A 38 -6.84 -2.58 -11.84
C ASP A 38 -6.32 -1.56 -10.83
N VAL A 39 -5.62 -0.53 -11.33
CA VAL A 39 -5.49 0.73 -10.58
C VAL A 39 -6.84 1.43 -10.63
N VAL A 40 -7.48 1.60 -9.47
CA VAL A 40 -8.81 2.19 -9.33
C VAL A 40 -8.79 3.63 -8.82
N ALA A 41 -7.64 4.08 -8.30
CA ALA A 41 -7.41 5.47 -7.94
C ALA A 41 -5.90 5.78 -7.99
N SER A 42 -5.56 7.03 -8.27
CA SER A 42 -4.22 7.58 -8.12
C SER A 42 -4.29 9.00 -7.54
N ALA A 43 -3.26 9.41 -6.82
CA ALA A 43 -3.07 10.81 -6.44
C ALA A 43 -2.85 11.69 -7.69
N PRO A 44 -3.02 13.02 -7.59
CA PRO A 44 -2.50 13.93 -8.61
C PRO A 44 -0.96 13.92 -8.64
N ILE A 45 -0.38 14.29 -9.78
CA ILE A 45 1.08 14.45 -9.90
C ILE A 45 1.53 15.60 -9.00
N LYS A 46 2.40 15.29 -8.05
CA LYS A 46 3.09 16.25 -7.19
C LYS A 46 4.59 16.02 -7.28
N VAL A 47 5.31 17.04 -7.73
CA VAL A 47 6.78 17.02 -7.80
C VAL A 47 7.32 17.46 -6.45
N ASN A 48 8.20 16.66 -5.86
CA ASN A 48 8.86 17.02 -4.60
C ASN A 48 10.02 18.00 -4.83
N ALA A 49 10.63 18.49 -3.76
CA ALA A 49 11.73 19.46 -3.84
C ALA A 49 12.98 18.94 -4.60
N ALA A 50 13.11 17.63 -4.77
CA ALA A 50 14.19 16.99 -5.52
C ALA A 50 13.82 16.69 -6.99
N GLY A 51 12.66 17.16 -7.47
CA GLY A 51 12.19 16.92 -8.83
C GLY A 51 11.58 15.53 -9.06
N LEU A 52 11.42 14.73 -8.00
CA LEU A 52 10.92 13.35 -8.08
C LEU A 52 9.42 13.30 -7.82
N VAL A 53 8.74 12.32 -8.42
CA VAL A 53 7.30 12.09 -8.22
C VAL A 53 7.08 10.75 -7.55
N THR A 54 6.47 10.81 -6.37
CA THR A 54 5.91 9.65 -5.67
C THR A 54 4.39 9.74 -5.80
N LEU A 55 3.81 8.82 -6.55
CA LEU A 55 2.40 8.85 -6.92
C LEU A 55 1.65 7.71 -6.21
N PRO A 56 0.96 7.98 -5.09
CA PRO A 56 0.10 6.98 -4.46
C PRO A 56 -0.93 6.42 -5.44
N VAL A 57 -1.14 5.11 -5.37
CA VAL A 57 -2.13 4.38 -6.16
C VAL A 57 -2.86 3.36 -5.29
N ALA A 58 -4.13 3.14 -5.62
CA ALA A 58 -4.93 2.04 -5.06
C ALA A 58 -5.18 1.01 -6.15
N VAL A 59 -4.80 -0.24 -5.87
CA VAL A 59 -5.03 -1.38 -6.76
C VAL A 59 -6.14 -2.24 -6.19
N ARG A 60 -7.15 -2.56 -7.00
CA ARG A 60 -8.22 -3.48 -6.62
C ARG A 60 -8.06 -4.82 -7.32
N ASN A 61 -8.18 -5.89 -6.55
CA ASN A 61 -8.29 -7.23 -7.09
C ASN A 61 -9.75 -7.53 -7.47
N GLY A 62 -10.12 -7.26 -8.73
CA GLY A 62 -11.45 -7.59 -9.27
C GLY A 62 -11.61 -9.04 -9.73
N THR A 63 -10.64 -9.91 -9.44
CA THR A 63 -10.69 -11.34 -9.76
C THR A 63 -11.38 -12.13 -8.64
N ASN A 64 -11.56 -13.45 -8.85
CA ASN A 64 -12.12 -14.36 -7.85
C ASN A 64 -11.03 -15.11 -7.06
N GLU A 65 -9.75 -14.79 -7.27
CA GLU A 65 -8.61 -15.46 -6.64
C GLU A 65 -7.87 -14.48 -5.74
N THR A 66 -7.27 -14.97 -4.65
CA THR A 66 -6.31 -14.17 -3.88
C THR A 66 -5.04 -14.00 -4.71
N ILE A 67 -4.55 -12.76 -4.82
CA ILE A 67 -3.33 -12.44 -5.57
C ILE A 67 -2.20 -11.99 -4.63
N THR A 68 -0.98 -12.02 -5.17
CA THR A 68 0.23 -11.47 -4.57
C THR A 68 1.11 -10.86 -5.68
N SER A 69 2.28 -10.35 -5.28
CA SER A 69 3.27 -9.75 -6.20
C SER A 69 2.65 -8.69 -7.13
N VAL A 70 1.85 -7.79 -6.54
CA VAL A 70 1.25 -6.69 -7.30
C VAL A 70 2.37 -5.76 -7.78
N GLU A 71 2.47 -5.60 -9.09
CA GLU A 71 3.37 -4.68 -9.75
C GLU A 71 2.56 -3.72 -10.62
N VAL A 72 2.83 -2.42 -10.50
CA VAL A 72 2.25 -1.39 -11.34
C VAL A 72 3.37 -0.65 -12.07
N THR A 73 3.27 -0.60 -13.39
CA THR A 73 4.06 0.32 -14.22
C THR A 73 3.18 1.50 -14.59
N GLY A 74 3.67 2.72 -14.34
CA GLY A 74 3.00 3.95 -14.76
C GLY A 74 3.73 4.58 -15.94
N ALA A 75 3.01 4.99 -16.96
CA ALA A 75 3.52 5.85 -18.04
C ALA A 75 2.91 7.24 -17.90
N ALA A 76 3.76 8.26 -17.84
CA ALA A 76 3.33 9.64 -17.96
C ALA A 76 3.40 10.05 -19.43
N VAL A 77 2.31 10.53 -19.99
CA VAL A 77 2.21 10.89 -21.42
C VAL A 77 1.73 12.33 -21.60
N ASP A 78 2.19 12.98 -22.68
CA ASP A 78 1.68 14.30 -23.07
C ASP A 78 0.33 14.21 -23.81
N GLU A 79 -0.20 15.37 -24.21
CA GLU A 79 -1.48 15.45 -24.93
C GLU A 79 -1.47 14.72 -26.29
N THR A 80 -0.29 14.50 -26.87
CA THR A 80 -0.10 13.79 -28.14
C THR A 80 0.06 12.27 -27.97
N GLY A 81 0.14 11.78 -26.73
CA GLY A 81 0.37 10.38 -26.40
C GLY A 81 1.86 9.98 -26.37
N LYS A 82 2.79 10.94 -26.41
CA LYS A 82 4.22 10.66 -26.26
C LYS A 82 4.53 10.37 -24.79
N ILE A 83 5.24 9.27 -24.55
CA ILE A 83 5.75 8.93 -23.22
C ILE A 83 6.82 9.94 -22.80
N LEU A 84 6.57 10.61 -21.67
CA LEU A 84 7.46 11.55 -21.00
C LEU A 84 8.35 10.85 -19.98
N ALA A 85 7.79 9.91 -19.21
CA ALA A 85 8.55 9.05 -18.30
C ALA A 85 7.82 7.73 -18.01
N SER A 86 8.57 6.78 -17.46
CA SER A 86 8.05 5.51 -16.95
C SER A 86 8.41 5.37 -15.47
N GLY A 87 7.45 4.95 -14.66
CA GLY A 87 7.57 4.77 -13.22
C GLY A 87 7.25 3.35 -12.80
N ARG A 88 7.74 2.96 -11.62
CA ARG A 88 7.59 1.61 -11.06
C ARG A 88 6.99 1.64 -9.67
N SER A 89 6.14 0.66 -9.40
CA SER A 89 5.48 0.53 -8.11
C SER A 89 6.41 0.08 -7.00
N GLN A 90 6.10 0.53 -5.79
CA GLN A 90 6.72 0.08 -4.55
C GLN A 90 5.67 0.07 -3.43
N GLY A 91 5.89 -0.80 -2.43
CA GLY A 91 5.25 -0.68 -1.14
C GLY A 91 3.75 -0.97 -1.08
N PHE A 92 3.28 -1.99 -1.80
CA PHE A 92 1.89 -2.41 -1.74
C PHE A 92 1.57 -3.11 -0.41
N SER A 93 0.61 -2.56 0.34
CA SER A 93 0.04 -3.21 1.52
C SER A 93 -1.51 -3.13 1.49
N PRO A 94 -2.21 -4.24 1.74
CA PRO A 94 -1.66 -5.58 1.97
C PRO A 94 -0.92 -6.15 0.74
N ALA A 95 0.12 -6.94 0.97
CA ALA A 95 0.91 -7.65 -0.04
C ALA A 95 0.20 -8.90 -0.57
N VAL A 96 -0.71 -9.46 0.23
CA VAL A 96 -1.67 -10.50 -0.17
C VAL A 96 -3.04 -9.89 -0.28
N VAL A 97 -3.63 -9.92 -1.48
CA VAL A 97 -4.86 -9.18 -1.79
C VAL A 97 -5.97 -10.17 -2.14
N PRO A 98 -6.91 -10.45 -1.23
CA PRO A 98 -8.08 -11.28 -1.51
C PRO A 98 -8.91 -10.75 -2.67
N ALA A 99 -9.76 -11.61 -3.22
CA ALA A 99 -10.78 -11.23 -4.18
C ALA A 99 -11.64 -10.07 -3.63
N GLY A 100 -11.77 -9.01 -4.41
CA GLY A 100 -12.50 -7.79 -4.06
C GLY A 100 -11.71 -6.77 -3.24
N ALA A 101 -10.58 -7.13 -2.63
CA ALA A 101 -9.83 -6.26 -1.74
C ALA A 101 -9.02 -5.18 -2.49
N VAL A 102 -8.56 -4.18 -1.74
CA VAL A 102 -7.68 -3.10 -2.22
C VAL A 102 -6.31 -3.19 -1.54
N SER A 103 -5.27 -2.94 -2.32
CA SER A 103 -3.91 -2.71 -1.84
C SER A 103 -3.45 -1.30 -2.19
N LEU A 104 -2.74 -0.67 -1.26
CA LEU A 104 -2.25 0.69 -1.36
C LEU A 104 -0.74 0.67 -1.53
N GLY A 105 -0.25 1.39 -2.53
CA GLY A 105 1.17 1.56 -2.79
C GLY A 105 1.43 2.87 -3.52
N TYR A 106 2.59 3.01 -4.13
CA TYR A 106 2.90 4.17 -4.96
C TYR A 106 3.69 3.78 -6.19
N VAL A 107 3.56 4.57 -7.24
CA VAL A 107 4.43 4.54 -8.42
C VAL A 107 5.46 5.65 -8.29
N PHE A 108 6.73 5.29 -8.34
CA PHE A 108 7.84 6.23 -8.33
C PHE A 108 8.30 6.54 -9.75
N PHE A 109 8.40 7.82 -10.08
CA PHE A 109 9.00 8.30 -11.32
C PHE A 109 10.31 9.01 -11.02
N ASP A 110 11.39 8.53 -11.62
CA ASP A 110 12.73 9.14 -11.58
C ASP A 110 12.86 10.21 -12.67
N ALA A 111 11.91 11.15 -12.68
CA ALA A 111 11.84 12.24 -13.64
C ALA A 111 10.95 13.38 -13.12
N GLU A 112 11.30 14.60 -13.48
CA GLU A 112 10.37 15.74 -13.36
C GLU A 112 9.24 15.58 -14.38
N LEU A 113 8.00 15.60 -13.88
CA LEU A 113 6.81 15.44 -14.70
C LEU A 113 5.97 16.73 -14.72
N PRO A 114 5.45 17.13 -15.89
CA PRO A 114 4.39 18.13 -15.95
C PRO A 114 3.18 17.66 -15.13
N VAL A 115 2.63 18.52 -14.29
CA VAL A 115 1.42 18.21 -13.50
C VAL A 115 0.19 17.96 -14.38
N THR A 116 0.25 18.35 -15.65
CA THR A 116 -0.79 18.13 -16.68
C THR A 116 -0.60 16.82 -17.46
N ALA A 117 0.48 16.09 -17.23
CA ALA A 117 0.70 14.81 -17.91
C ALA A 117 -0.43 13.82 -17.57
N LYS A 118 -0.86 13.05 -18.56
CA LYS A 118 -1.80 11.95 -18.35
C LYS A 118 -1.05 10.73 -17.86
N LEU A 119 -1.70 9.95 -17.02
CA LEU A 119 -1.12 8.75 -16.44
C LEU A 119 -1.84 7.52 -16.99
N GLU A 120 -1.06 6.57 -17.49
CA GLU A 120 -1.54 5.26 -17.93
C GLU A 120 -0.86 4.19 -17.07
N PHE A 121 -1.64 3.22 -16.60
CA PHE A 121 -1.13 2.17 -15.71
C PHE A 121 -1.27 0.80 -16.35
N THR A 122 -0.26 -0.03 -16.14
CA THR A 122 -0.29 -1.46 -16.41
C THR A 122 -0.08 -2.19 -15.10
N VAL A 123 -0.96 -3.16 -14.80
CA VAL A 123 -0.89 -3.96 -13.57
C VAL A 123 -0.52 -5.40 -13.91
N ALA A 124 0.45 -5.94 -13.19
CA ALA A 124 0.76 -7.36 -13.14
C ALA A 124 0.58 -7.88 -11.71
N SER A 125 0.20 -9.15 -11.60
CA SER A 125 0.08 -9.85 -10.32
C SER A 125 0.18 -11.36 -10.55
N ALA A 126 0.37 -12.12 -9.48
CA ALA A 126 0.36 -13.57 -9.51
C ALA A 126 -0.75 -14.12 -8.58
N PRO A 127 -1.43 -15.22 -8.96
CA PRO A 127 -2.24 -15.97 -8.01
C PRO A 127 -1.39 -16.41 -6.82
N LEU A 128 -1.91 -16.30 -5.61
CA LEU A 128 -1.23 -16.80 -4.42
C LEU A 128 -1.12 -18.32 -4.48
N LYS A 129 0.12 -18.83 -4.41
CA LYS A 129 0.43 -20.27 -4.37
C LYS A 129 1.43 -20.54 -3.25
N GLY A 130 1.00 -21.25 -2.21
CA GLY A 130 1.83 -21.47 -1.03
C GLY A 130 2.02 -20.20 -0.21
N ASP A 131 3.13 -20.13 0.53
CA ASP A 131 3.46 -18.98 1.35
C ASP A 131 4.01 -17.82 0.48
N PRO A 132 3.52 -16.58 0.68
CA PRO A 132 3.96 -15.44 -0.10
C PRO A 132 5.33 -14.95 0.38
N TYR A 133 6.12 -14.42 -0.56
CA TYR A 133 7.42 -13.82 -0.27
C TYR A 133 7.30 -12.57 0.59
N PHE A 134 6.32 -11.71 0.32
CA PHE A 134 5.98 -10.57 1.17
C PHE A 134 4.80 -10.93 2.07
N GLN A 135 4.94 -10.68 3.37
CA GLN A 135 3.90 -10.96 4.35
C GLN A 135 3.62 -9.72 5.19
N ASP A 136 2.34 -9.36 5.27
CA ASP A 136 1.89 -8.25 6.11
C ASP A 136 1.94 -8.65 7.59
N LEU A 137 2.44 -7.74 8.41
CA LEU A 137 2.24 -7.77 9.84
C LEU A 137 0.84 -7.22 10.15
N LYS A 138 0.25 -7.70 11.23
CA LYS A 138 -0.96 -7.08 11.77
C LYS A 138 -0.60 -5.74 12.38
N VAL A 139 -1.14 -4.64 11.87
CA VAL A 139 -0.97 -3.32 12.49
C VAL A 139 -1.93 -3.20 13.69
N ASP A 140 -1.36 -3.22 14.90
CA ASP A 140 -2.15 -3.21 16.14
C ASP A 140 -2.69 -1.81 16.47
N GLN A 141 -1.90 -0.78 16.16
CA GLN A 141 -2.28 0.61 16.34
C GLN A 141 -1.43 1.51 15.45
N ALA A 142 -2.02 2.62 15.01
CA ALA A 142 -1.34 3.70 14.33
C ALA A 142 -1.96 5.03 14.73
N ASN A 143 -1.12 6.01 15.08
CA ASN A 143 -1.54 7.29 15.62
C ASN A 143 -0.78 8.43 14.93
N ALA A 144 -1.48 9.51 14.62
CA ALA A 144 -0.83 10.77 14.26
C ALA A 144 -0.26 11.44 15.53
N MET A 145 1.02 11.79 15.50
CA MET A 145 1.70 12.49 16.57
C MET A 145 2.57 13.61 15.98
N GLY A 146 2.06 14.85 16.04
CA GLY A 146 2.69 15.97 15.36
C GLY A 146 2.70 15.75 13.85
N THR A 147 3.90 15.71 13.27
CA THR A 147 4.13 15.44 11.83
C THR A 147 4.56 14.00 11.57
N ALA A 148 4.44 13.12 12.55
CA ALA A 148 4.82 11.72 12.45
C ALA A 148 3.60 10.81 12.59
N ILE A 149 3.66 9.64 11.95
CA ILE A 149 2.77 8.53 12.24
C ILE A 149 3.54 7.48 13.04
N THR A 150 3.05 7.15 14.23
CA THR A 150 3.67 6.18 15.14
C THR A 150 2.76 4.99 15.37
N GLY A 151 3.33 3.82 15.62
CA GLY A 151 2.51 2.64 15.85
C GLY A 151 3.28 1.37 16.20
N LYS A 152 2.52 0.27 16.19
CA LYS A 152 2.99 -1.07 16.52
C LYS A 152 2.39 -2.06 15.52
N ALA A 153 3.19 -3.01 15.07
CA ALA A 153 2.72 -4.13 14.26
C ALA A 153 3.26 -5.45 14.83
N THR A 154 2.47 -6.52 14.69
CA THR A 154 2.75 -7.85 15.22
C THR A 154 2.77 -8.87 14.09
N ASN A 155 3.73 -9.78 14.11
CA ASN A 155 3.68 -10.97 13.26
C ASN A 155 2.53 -11.88 13.74
N ALA A 156 1.36 -11.75 13.13
CA ALA A 156 0.19 -12.57 13.42
C ALA A 156 0.16 -13.87 12.60
N SER A 157 1.15 -14.09 11.72
CA SER A 157 1.28 -15.31 10.94
C SER A 157 1.84 -16.46 11.80
N THR A 158 1.75 -17.68 11.28
CA THR A 158 2.42 -18.86 11.87
C THR A 158 3.87 -18.98 11.45
N ASN A 159 4.31 -18.18 10.47
CA ASN A 159 5.66 -18.21 9.92
C ASN A 159 6.54 -17.20 10.64
N LYS A 160 7.84 -17.50 10.73
CA LYS A 160 8.83 -16.47 11.09
C LYS A 160 8.93 -15.48 9.94
N LEU A 161 8.96 -14.19 10.25
CA LEU A 161 9.17 -13.13 9.27
C LEU A 161 10.58 -12.55 9.41
N ASN A 162 11.17 -12.15 8.29
CA ASN A 162 12.47 -11.50 8.22
C ASN A 162 12.29 -10.01 7.90
N GLY A 163 13.14 -9.17 8.50
CA GLY A 163 13.25 -7.75 8.18
C GLY A 163 14.09 -7.47 6.93
N PRO A 164 14.24 -6.21 6.52
CA PRO A 164 13.63 -5.03 7.14
C PRO A 164 12.11 -4.99 6.98
N TYR A 165 11.41 -4.40 7.95
CA TYR A 165 9.94 -4.28 7.93
C TYR A 165 9.52 -2.93 7.37
N GLY A 166 9.11 -2.91 6.10
CA GLY A 166 8.64 -1.70 5.42
C GLY A 166 7.33 -1.21 6.02
N VAL A 167 7.26 0.08 6.32
CA VAL A 167 6.07 0.77 6.82
C VAL A 167 5.60 1.71 5.73
N HIS A 168 4.40 1.45 5.20
CA HIS A 168 3.83 2.21 4.09
C HIS A 168 2.65 3.02 4.58
N VAL A 169 2.83 4.34 4.66
CA VAL A 169 1.76 5.27 5.05
C VAL A 169 1.22 5.93 3.79
N THR A 170 -0.09 5.84 3.59
CA THR A 170 -0.82 6.54 2.53
C THR A 170 -1.70 7.62 3.15
N CYS A 171 -1.59 8.84 2.64
CA CYS A 171 -2.33 10.02 3.08
C CYS A 171 -3.52 10.28 2.16
N PHE A 172 -4.58 10.79 2.77
CA PHE A 172 -5.85 11.08 2.11
C PHE A 172 -6.30 12.50 2.41
N ASN A 173 -7.08 13.07 1.49
CA ASN A 173 -7.90 14.23 1.80
C ASN A 173 -9.13 13.82 2.65
N ALA A 174 -9.85 14.81 3.16
CA ALA A 174 -11.05 14.58 3.97
C ALA A 174 -12.18 13.85 3.21
N ASP A 175 -12.17 13.90 1.87
CA ASP A 175 -13.11 13.19 1.01
C ASP A 175 -12.69 11.75 0.68
N GLY A 176 -11.53 11.29 1.17
CA GLY A 176 -10.99 9.97 0.88
C GLY A 176 -10.17 9.87 -0.41
N SER A 177 -9.92 10.96 -1.12
CA SER A 177 -9.02 10.97 -2.29
C SER A 177 -7.54 10.83 -1.86
N LEU A 178 -6.75 10.13 -2.68
CA LEU A 178 -5.31 9.93 -2.45
C LEU A 178 -4.55 11.27 -2.54
N LEU A 179 -3.70 11.53 -1.55
CA LEU A 179 -2.93 12.78 -1.46
C LEU A 179 -1.42 12.56 -1.60
N GLY A 180 -0.87 11.62 -0.83
CA GLY A 180 0.58 11.41 -0.71
C GLY A 180 0.88 10.09 -0.06
N SER A 181 2.15 9.70 -0.05
CA SER A 181 2.61 8.51 0.67
C SER A 181 4.01 8.74 1.21
N GLN A 182 4.32 8.07 2.31
CA GLN A 182 5.65 8.03 2.89
C GLN A 182 6.01 6.61 3.26
N VAL A 183 7.28 6.27 3.10
CA VAL A 183 7.84 4.98 3.50
C VAL A 183 8.79 5.19 4.67
N GLY A 184 8.71 4.31 5.64
CA GLY A 184 9.71 4.15 6.68
C GLY A 184 9.96 2.68 6.97
N TYR A 185 10.64 2.42 8.07
CA TYR A 185 10.91 1.07 8.54
C TYR A 185 10.55 0.94 10.02
N ALA A 186 10.02 -0.22 10.40
CA ALA A 186 9.78 -0.54 11.80
C ALA A 186 11.07 -1.05 12.46
N SER A 187 11.08 -1.12 13.79
CA SER A 187 12.20 -1.65 14.57
C SER A 187 11.69 -2.60 15.67
N PRO A 188 12.47 -3.64 16.03
CA PRO A 188 13.79 -4.00 15.47
C PRO A 188 13.72 -4.62 14.06
N ASP A 189 14.85 -4.62 13.34
CA ASP A 189 15.00 -5.31 12.04
C ASP A 189 15.30 -6.82 12.16
N ALA A 190 15.38 -7.33 13.40
CA ALA A 190 15.58 -8.75 13.65
C ALA A 190 14.37 -9.57 13.18
N ASP A 191 14.59 -10.86 12.92
CA ASP A 191 13.52 -11.80 12.62
C ASP A 191 12.44 -11.77 13.71
N LEU A 192 11.17 -11.83 13.29
CA LEU A 192 10.02 -11.91 14.17
C LEU A 192 9.43 -13.31 14.14
N GLU A 193 9.49 -13.99 15.27
CA GLU A 193 8.70 -15.18 15.52
C GLU A 193 7.19 -14.84 15.61
N PRO A 194 6.29 -15.82 15.41
CA PRO A 194 4.86 -15.63 15.61
C PRO A 194 4.54 -14.96 16.96
N GLY A 195 3.73 -13.91 16.92
CA GLY A 195 3.32 -13.11 18.08
C GLY A 195 4.31 -12.04 18.51
N GLN A 196 5.52 -11.97 17.93
CA GLN A 196 6.45 -10.87 18.21
C GLN A 196 6.08 -9.61 17.45
N SER A 197 6.53 -8.46 17.96
CA SER A 197 6.13 -7.15 17.46
C SER A 197 7.29 -6.22 17.19
N VAL A 198 7.04 -5.27 16.31
CA VAL A 198 7.86 -4.09 16.02
C VAL A 198 7.09 -2.82 16.34
N THR A 199 7.81 -1.73 16.57
CA THR A 199 7.26 -0.38 16.63
C THR A 199 7.80 0.45 15.48
N PHE A 200 7.04 1.45 15.04
CA PHE A 200 7.46 2.32 13.95
C PHE A 200 7.17 3.78 14.24
N GLN A 201 7.95 4.64 13.58
CA GLN A 201 7.71 6.06 13.43
C GLN A 201 8.04 6.44 11.98
N VAL A 202 7.10 7.11 11.31
CA VAL A 202 7.28 7.61 9.95
C VAL A 202 7.09 9.12 9.97
N ASP A 203 8.17 9.85 9.73
CA ASP A 203 8.18 11.31 9.77
C ASP A 203 7.82 11.91 8.40
N PHE A 204 6.86 12.83 8.40
CA PHE A 204 6.42 13.58 7.22
C PHE A 204 7.00 15.01 7.15
N TYR A 205 7.83 15.38 8.12
CA TYR A 205 8.47 16.70 8.19
C TYR A 205 7.47 17.85 8.03
N SER A 206 7.45 18.55 6.90
CA SER A 206 6.55 19.68 6.64
C SER A 206 5.27 19.30 5.88
N GLU A 207 5.06 18.03 5.55
CA GLU A 207 3.88 17.59 4.80
C GLU A 207 2.80 17.04 5.75
N PRO A 208 1.64 17.69 5.89
CA PRO A 208 0.60 17.20 6.77
C PRO A 208 -0.05 15.92 6.20
N CYS A 209 -0.22 14.90 7.05
CA CYS A 209 -0.93 13.66 6.74
C CYS A 209 -1.99 13.36 7.82
N PRO A 210 -3.00 14.23 8.01
CA PRO A 210 -3.95 14.11 9.11
C PRO A 210 -4.91 12.93 8.94
N THR A 211 -5.20 12.54 7.70
CA THR A 211 -6.04 11.39 7.35
C THR A 211 -5.17 10.36 6.64
N PHE A 212 -5.04 9.17 7.20
CA PHE A 212 -4.07 8.20 6.71
C PHE A 212 -4.51 6.74 6.91
N LEU A 213 -3.83 5.87 6.18
CA LEU A 213 -3.77 4.43 6.41
C LEU A 213 -2.31 4.00 6.42
N VAL A 214 -1.97 3.02 7.24
CA VAL A 214 -0.64 2.42 7.30
C VAL A 214 -0.73 0.92 7.21
N GLY A 215 0.14 0.34 6.39
CA GLY A 215 0.42 -1.10 6.34
C GLY A 215 1.88 -1.36 6.70
N VAL A 216 2.17 -2.56 7.18
CA VAL A 216 3.53 -2.98 7.55
C VAL A 216 3.78 -4.37 6.99
N SER A 217 4.89 -4.57 6.30
CA SER A 217 5.22 -5.85 5.69
C SER A 217 6.70 -6.22 5.87
N GLY A 218 6.97 -7.52 6.00
CA GLY A 218 8.30 -8.09 5.96
C GLY A 218 8.38 -9.22 4.93
N TYR A 219 9.42 -10.04 5.05
CA TYR A 219 9.67 -11.17 4.17
C TYR A 219 9.29 -12.49 4.84
N GLY A 220 8.63 -13.37 4.09
CA GLY A 220 8.37 -14.75 4.49
C GLY A 220 9.59 -15.65 4.37
N PRO A 221 9.54 -16.87 4.93
CA PRO A 221 10.54 -17.89 4.68
C PRO A 221 10.50 -18.30 3.20
N LEU A 222 11.68 -18.38 2.57
CA LEU A 222 11.84 -18.95 1.23
C LEU A 222 11.66 -20.48 1.24
#